data_AF-A0A951CUL5-F1
#
_entry.id   AF-A0A951CUL5-F1
#
_cell.length_a   1.000
_cell.length_b   1.000
_cell.length_c   1.000
_cell.angle_alpha   90.00
_cell.angle_beta   90.00
_cell.angle_gamma   90.00
#
_symmetry.space_group_name_H-M   'P 1'
#
loop_
_entity.id
_entity.type
_entity.pdbx_description
1 polymer ?
#
loop_
_entity_poly.entity_id
_entity_poly.type
_entity_poly.pdbx_seq_one_letter_code
_entity_poly.pdbx_strand_id
1 'polypeptide(L)'
;MASIQVCLARSSLARDRVILYFPDGLPGFERDRHFTVSAPADLAPVVCLQSLKSPQLRLWAAPVPAVDARYSLDISREDLRTLGLDTARRPVMDEDVVCLAILCLAEGSRLTANLLAPIVVNVRTHVALQAVRSDTRYSHRHLISPAPVSEKRHSGSSPWPSAPGSVKPQDAAEDTC
;
A
#
# COMPACT_ATOMS: atom_id res chain seq x y z
N MET A 1 -13.24 7.47 3.42
CA MET A 1 -11.98 6.75 3.13
C MET A 1 -11.12 7.64 2.24
N ALA A 2 -10.46 8.64 2.80
CA ALA A 2 -9.53 9.47 2.05
C ALA A 2 -8.26 8.64 1.82
N SER A 3 -8.04 8.17 0.58
CA SER A 3 -6.81 7.49 0.18
C SER A 3 -5.60 8.41 0.39
N ILE A 4 -4.38 7.90 0.44
CA ILE A 4 -3.16 8.74 0.41
C ILE A 4 -3.19 9.67 -0.82
N GLN A 5 -3.86 9.25 -1.90
CA GLN A 5 -4.17 10.06 -3.07
C GLN A 5 -5.03 11.28 -2.72
N VAL A 6 -5.96 11.18 -1.78
CA VAL A 6 -6.83 12.27 -1.30
C VAL A 6 -6.10 13.19 -0.33
N CYS A 7 -5.20 12.69 0.54
CA CYS A 7 -4.36 13.57 1.36
C CYS A 7 -3.30 14.30 0.52
N LEU A 8 -2.74 13.64 -0.50
CA LEU A 8 -1.82 14.25 -1.47
C LEU A 8 -2.54 15.14 -2.52
N ALA A 9 -3.80 14.85 -2.87
CA ALA A 9 -4.59 15.63 -3.85
C ALA A 9 -5.53 16.69 -3.24
N ARG A 10 -5.77 16.70 -1.92
CA ARG A 10 -6.52 17.78 -1.24
C ARG A 10 -5.69 19.06 -1.07
N SER A 11 -4.37 18.93 -1.04
CA SER A 11 -3.45 19.99 -1.45
C SER A 11 -3.49 20.04 -2.98
N SER A 12 -3.73 21.21 -3.58
CA SER A 12 -3.90 21.45 -5.02
C SER A 12 -2.65 21.15 -5.90
N LEU A 13 -1.96 20.05 -5.66
CA LEU A 13 -0.60 19.77 -6.12
C LEU A 13 -0.56 18.65 -7.17
N ALA A 14 -1.42 18.77 -8.18
CA ALA A 14 -1.10 18.23 -9.50
C ALA A 14 0.08 18.99 -10.16
N ARG A 15 0.68 19.99 -9.49
CA ARG A 15 1.82 20.79 -9.96
C ARG A 15 3.03 20.86 -9.02
N ASP A 16 2.87 20.75 -7.69
CA ASP A 16 4.03 20.84 -6.78
C ASP A 16 4.43 19.49 -6.18
N ARG A 17 5.73 19.20 -6.24
CA ARG A 17 6.34 17.99 -5.71
C ARG A 17 6.29 18.05 -4.17
N VAL A 18 5.59 17.12 -3.53
CA VAL A 18 5.59 17.00 -2.05
C VAL A 18 6.99 16.60 -1.59
N ILE A 19 7.56 17.39 -0.66
CA ILE A 19 8.83 17.13 -0.01
C ILE A 19 8.56 16.84 1.46
N LEU A 20 9.00 15.67 1.91
CA LEU A 20 9.02 15.27 3.31
C LEU A 20 10.36 15.67 3.92
N TYR A 21 10.33 16.27 5.11
CA TYR A 21 11.51 16.61 5.89
C TYR A 21 11.67 15.65 7.08
N PHE A 22 12.83 15.03 7.21
CA PHE A 22 13.20 14.13 8.28
C PHE A 22 14.26 14.81 9.16
N PRO A 23 13.90 15.37 10.32
CA PRO A 23 14.83 16.12 11.17
C PRO A 23 16.10 15.34 11.51
N ASP A 24 15.93 14.06 11.81
CA ASP A 24 17.01 13.13 12.18
C ASP A 24 17.43 12.20 11.02
N GLY A 25 16.84 12.39 9.84
CA GLY A 25 16.98 11.47 8.70
C GLY A 25 16.25 10.14 8.95
N LEU A 26 16.75 9.09 8.30
CA LEU A 26 16.28 7.71 8.52
C LEU A 26 17.41 6.86 9.09
N PRO A 27 17.12 5.79 9.85
CA PRO A 27 18.15 4.85 10.31
C PRO A 27 19.03 4.34 9.16
N GLY A 28 20.34 4.52 9.28
CA GLY A 28 21.33 4.19 8.23
C GLY A 28 21.47 5.25 7.13
N PHE A 29 20.64 6.31 7.16
CA PHE A 29 20.61 7.42 6.21
C PHE A 29 20.37 8.76 6.92
N GLU A 30 21.00 8.98 8.09
CA GLU A 30 20.78 10.15 8.98
C GLU A 30 21.14 11.49 8.30
N ARG A 31 21.94 11.40 7.24
CA ARG A 31 22.41 12.53 6.41
C ARG A 31 21.42 12.90 5.31
N ASP A 32 20.46 12.04 4.99
CA ASP A 32 19.44 12.22 3.97
C ASP A 32 18.16 12.67 4.67
N ARG A 33 17.88 13.97 4.59
CA ARG A 33 16.81 14.60 5.39
C ARG A 33 15.61 15.10 4.59
N HIS A 34 15.69 15.05 3.26
CA HIS A 34 14.62 15.52 2.40
C HIS A 34 14.31 14.49 1.35
N PHE A 35 13.06 14.06 1.28
CA PHE A 35 12.60 13.06 0.33
C PHE A 35 11.41 13.57 -0.43
N THR A 36 11.38 13.29 -1.72
CA THR A 36 10.19 13.59 -2.53
C THR A 36 9.30 12.39 -2.62
N VAL A 37 8.00 12.61 -2.65
CA VAL A 37 7.01 11.54 -2.81
C VAL A 37 6.55 11.47 -4.26
N SER A 38 6.60 10.29 -4.85
CA SER A 38 5.92 9.99 -6.11
C SER A 38 5.05 8.74 -5.99
N ALA A 39 3.91 8.73 -6.68
CA ALA A 39 2.94 7.64 -6.66
C ALA A 39 2.67 7.18 -8.10
N PRO A 40 3.43 6.19 -8.62
CA PRO A 40 3.17 5.63 -9.94
C PRO A 40 1.77 5.01 -9.99
N ALA A 41 0.98 5.39 -10.99
CA ALA A 41 -0.43 4.98 -11.07
C ALA A 41 -0.60 3.45 -11.24
N ASP A 42 0.34 2.80 -11.90
CA ASP A 42 0.44 1.36 -12.13
C ASP A 42 0.80 0.57 -10.87
N LEU A 43 1.38 1.23 -9.87
CA LEU A 43 1.78 0.60 -8.60
C LEU A 43 0.87 1.00 -7.43
N ALA A 44 -0.23 1.72 -7.67
CA ALA A 44 -1.12 2.16 -6.61
C ALA A 44 -1.57 0.96 -5.71
N PRO A 45 -1.55 1.12 -4.37
CA PRO A 45 -1.34 2.34 -3.60
C PRO A 45 0.13 2.61 -3.20
N VAL A 46 1.11 1.96 -3.83
CA VAL A 46 2.54 2.11 -3.50
C VAL A 46 3.06 3.51 -3.89
N VAL A 47 3.93 4.05 -3.05
CA VAL A 47 4.65 5.30 -3.25
C VAL A 47 6.17 5.07 -3.20
N CYS A 48 6.91 5.97 -3.82
CA CYS A 48 8.37 6.04 -3.75
C CYS A 48 8.78 7.32 -3.00
N LEU A 49 9.60 7.14 -1.97
CA LEU A 49 10.30 8.21 -1.27
C LEU A 49 11.73 8.27 -1.81
N GLN A 50 12.04 9.31 -2.59
CA GLN A 50 13.37 9.49 -3.18
C GLN A 50 14.12 10.60 -2.47
N SER A 51 15.32 10.31 -1.97
CA SER A 51 16.16 11.34 -1.36
C SER A 51 16.54 12.42 -2.38
N LEU A 52 16.45 13.68 -1.97
CA LEU A 52 16.94 14.82 -2.74
C LEU A 52 18.46 14.95 -2.70
N LYS A 53 19.10 14.40 -1.67
CA LYS A 53 20.56 14.45 -1.50
C LYS A 53 21.25 13.30 -2.23
N SER A 54 20.70 12.10 -2.13
CA SER A 54 21.26 10.87 -2.68
C SER A 54 20.23 10.24 -3.64
N PRO A 55 20.17 10.61 -4.93
CA PRO A 55 19.10 10.17 -5.83
C PRO A 55 18.96 8.65 -6.01
N GLN A 56 20.03 7.90 -5.71
CA GLN A 56 20.07 6.43 -5.69
C GLN A 56 19.24 5.84 -4.53
N LEU A 57 19.12 6.58 -3.42
CA LEU A 57 18.33 6.17 -2.26
C LEU A 57 16.84 6.39 -2.54
N ARG A 58 16.15 5.26 -2.72
CA ARG A 58 14.70 5.20 -2.94
C ARG A 58 14.10 4.16 -2.02
N LEU A 59 13.05 4.55 -1.30
CA LEU A 59 12.28 3.66 -0.44
C LEU A 59 10.89 3.50 -1.03
N TRP A 60 10.53 2.26 -1.35
CA TRP A 60 9.16 1.93 -1.70
C TRP A 60 8.35 1.77 -0.42
N ALA A 61 7.17 2.36 -0.37
CA ALA A 61 6.31 2.30 0.79
C ALA A 61 4.84 2.20 0.37
N ALA A 62 3.99 1.71 1.26
CA ALA A 62 2.54 1.70 1.07
C ALA A 62 1.84 2.35 2.26
N PRO A 63 0.65 2.96 2.09
CA PRO A 63 -0.18 3.39 3.20
C PRO A 63 -0.42 2.22 4.14
N VAL A 64 -0.17 2.41 5.43
CA VAL A 64 -0.35 1.35 6.43
C VAL A 64 -1.75 0.73 6.40
N PRO A 65 -2.86 1.50 6.26
CA PRO A 65 -4.21 0.91 6.16
C PRO A 65 -4.42 0.01 4.93
N ALA A 66 -3.62 0.16 3.87
CA ALA A 66 -3.66 -0.73 2.71
C ALA A 66 -2.93 -2.06 2.95
N VAL A 67 -2.03 -2.11 3.94
CA VAL A 67 -1.32 -3.32 4.36
C VAL A 67 -2.10 -4.02 5.48
N ASP A 68 -2.50 -3.27 6.51
CA ASP A 68 -3.30 -3.75 7.63
C ASP A 68 -4.29 -2.65 8.06
N ALA A 69 -5.57 -2.83 7.71
CA ALA A 69 -6.63 -1.90 8.06
C ALA A 69 -6.91 -1.83 9.57
N ARG A 70 -6.38 -2.76 10.36
CA ARG A 70 -6.49 -2.80 11.83
C ARG A 70 -5.22 -2.32 12.52
N TYR A 71 -4.28 -1.74 11.77
CA TYR A 71 -3.08 -1.16 12.34
C TYR A 71 -3.43 -0.10 13.38
N SER A 72 -2.79 -0.19 14.55
CA SER A 72 -2.94 0.78 15.63
C SER A 72 -1.63 1.50 15.82
N LEU A 73 -1.55 2.81 15.54
CA LEU A 73 -0.32 3.57 15.74
C LEU A 73 0.07 3.64 17.24
N ASP A 74 1.32 3.27 17.50
CA ASP A 74 2.02 3.52 18.77
C ASP A 74 3.18 4.45 18.43
N ILE A 75 3.20 5.62 19.07
CA ILE A 75 4.17 6.68 18.81
C ILE A 75 4.54 7.34 20.12
N SER A 76 5.84 7.57 20.32
CA SER A 76 6.34 8.13 21.56
C SER A 76 5.98 9.61 21.68
N ARG A 77 5.98 10.15 22.91
CA ARG A 77 5.82 11.59 23.12
C ARG A 77 6.95 12.41 22.50
N GLU A 78 8.13 11.82 22.37
CA GLU A 78 9.28 12.46 21.72
C GLU A 78 9.06 12.60 20.23
N ASP A 79 8.66 11.53 19.57
CA ASP A 79 8.32 11.54 18.14
C ASP A 79 7.18 12.53 17.85
N LEU A 80 6.16 12.61 18.72
CA LEU A 80 5.10 13.61 18.59
C LEU A 80 5.63 15.05 18.65
N ARG A 81 6.60 15.34 19.53
CA ARG A 81 7.24 16.66 19.58
C ARG A 81 8.04 16.93 18.31
N THR A 82 8.81 15.95 17.84
CA THR A 82 9.59 16.06 16.60
C THR A 82 8.68 16.32 15.39
N LEU A 83 7.52 15.67 15.33
CA LEU A 83 6.50 15.91 14.30
C LEU A 83 5.77 17.24 14.47
N GLY A 84 5.96 17.97 15.58
CA GLY A 84 5.25 19.22 15.88
C GLY A 84 3.76 19.00 16.18
N LEU A 85 3.41 17.86 16.78
CA LEU A 85 2.04 17.48 17.15
C LEU A 85 1.80 17.63 18.65
N ASP A 86 0.52 17.72 19.01
CA ASP A 86 0.09 17.77 20.41
C ASP A 86 0.40 16.45 21.13
N THR A 87 1.20 16.52 22.19
CA THR A 87 1.59 15.36 23.00
C THR A 87 0.54 14.93 24.02
N ALA A 88 -0.53 15.72 24.22
CA ALA A 88 -1.59 15.44 25.18
C ALA A 88 -2.68 14.52 24.62
N ARG A 89 -2.71 14.29 23.29
CA ARG A 89 -3.69 13.42 22.64
C ARG A 89 -3.03 12.48 21.64
N ARG A 90 -3.75 11.43 21.25
CA ARG A 90 -3.33 10.58 20.12
C ARG A 90 -3.60 11.32 18.80
N PRO A 91 -2.68 11.26 17.82
CA PRO A 91 -2.93 11.79 16.49
C PRO A 91 -4.00 10.93 15.78
N VAL A 92 -4.84 11.59 15.00
CA VAL A 92 -5.87 10.97 14.16
C VAL A 92 -5.26 10.65 12.79
N MET A 93 -5.41 9.40 12.35
CA MET A 93 -4.95 8.97 11.02
C MET A 93 -5.69 9.76 9.93
N ASP A 94 -4.98 10.11 8.86
CA ASP A 94 -5.44 10.88 7.71
C ASP A 94 -5.89 12.33 8.00
N GLU A 95 -5.93 12.76 9.26
CA GLU A 95 -6.19 14.15 9.68
C GLU A 95 -4.92 14.83 10.19
N ASP A 96 -4.29 14.26 11.22
CA ASP A 96 -3.04 14.78 11.78
C ASP A 96 -1.83 14.17 11.08
N VAL A 97 -1.90 12.86 10.80
CA VAL A 97 -0.78 12.09 10.28
C VAL A 97 -1.17 11.08 9.20
N VAL A 98 -0.24 10.82 8.30
CA VAL A 98 -0.25 9.68 7.38
C VAL A 98 0.84 8.70 7.78
N CYS A 99 0.52 7.40 7.76
CA CYS A 99 1.48 6.34 8.05
C CYS A 99 1.82 5.54 6.79
N LEU A 100 3.10 5.34 6.54
CA LEU A 100 3.67 4.61 5.41
C LEU A 100 4.51 3.44 5.91
N ALA A 101 4.19 2.21 5.50
CA ALA A 101 5.02 1.04 5.75
C ALA A 101 6.06 0.89 4.64
N ILE A 102 7.35 0.83 5.00
CA ILE A 102 8.42 0.55 4.03
C ILE A 102 8.27 -0.87 3.52
N LEU A 103 8.31 -1.04 2.20
CA LEU A 103 8.22 -2.32 1.51
C LEU A 103 9.60 -2.91 1.28
N CYS A 104 9.73 -4.22 1.49
CA CYS A 104 10.96 -4.97 1.27
C CYS A 104 10.66 -6.27 0.55
N LEU A 105 11.40 -6.55 -0.52
CA LEU A 105 11.42 -7.87 -1.15
C LEU A 105 12.27 -8.79 -0.27
N ALA A 106 11.62 -9.78 0.34
CA ALA A 106 12.27 -10.86 1.06
C ALA A 106 12.65 -12.01 0.10
N GLU A 107 13.39 -12.97 0.64
CA GLU A 107 13.73 -14.22 -0.04
C GLU A 107 12.50 -14.91 -0.64
N GLY A 108 12.69 -15.55 -1.80
CA GLY A 108 11.61 -16.21 -2.53
C GLY A 108 10.59 -15.24 -3.15
N SER A 109 11.00 -14.00 -3.45
CA SER A 109 10.17 -12.97 -4.07
C SER A 109 8.92 -12.59 -3.27
N ARG A 110 8.98 -12.76 -1.94
CA ARG A 110 7.88 -12.41 -1.03
C ARG A 110 7.95 -10.94 -0.68
N LEU A 111 6.87 -10.19 -0.89
CA LEU A 111 6.81 -8.80 -0.49
C LEU A 111 6.45 -8.70 0.99
N THR A 112 7.20 -7.89 1.74
CA THR A 112 6.96 -7.62 3.16
C THR A 112 6.85 -6.12 3.41
N ALA A 113 6.16 -5.74 4.48
CA ALA A 113 6.03 -4.38 4.97
C ALA A 113 6.59 -4.27 6.39
N ASN A 114 7.29 -3.16 6.67
CA ASN A 114 7.72 -2.83 8.02
C ASN A 114 6.60 -2.10 8.77
N LEU A 115 5.81 -2.85 9.53
CA LEU A 115 4.77 -2.31 10.42
C LEU A 115 5.28 -2.04 11.84
N LEU A 116 6.46 -2.56 12.20
CA LEU A 116 7.13 -2.28 13.47
C LEU A 116 7.65 -0.84 13.52
N ALA A 117 8.07 -0.30 12.38
CA ALA A 117 8.65 1.03 12.29
C ALA A 117 8.15 1.76 11.02
N PRO A 118 6.86 2.14 10.95
CA PRO A 118 6.35 2.91 9.83
C PRO A 118 6.96 4.32 9.80
N ILE A 119 6.98 4.91 8.62
CA ILE A 119 7.18 6.34 8.46
C ILE A 119 5.88 7.05 8.83
N VAL A 120 5.94 7.97 9.78
CA VAL A 120 4.82 8.81 10.20
C VAL A 120 5.08 10.22 9.68
N VAL A 121 4.11 10.78 8.98
CA VAL A 121 4.20 12.10 8.36
C VAL A 121 3.13 13.00 8.96
N ASN A 122 3.51 14.17 9.48
CA ASN A 122 2.56 15.22 9.81
C ASN A 122 1.98 15.79 8.52
N VAL A 123 0.65 15.71 8.36
CA VAL A 123 -0.05 16.11 7.13
C VAL A 123 0.10 17.60 6.84
N ARG A 124 0.22 18.44 7.88
CA ARG A 124 0.29 19.90 7.72
C ARG A 124 1.70 20.41 7.43
N THR A 125 2.71 19.83 8.07
CA THR A 125 4.08 20.35 8.02
C THR A 125 5.00 19.53 7.11
N HIS A 126 4.57 18.34 6.71
CA HIS A 126 5.37 17.33 6.00
C HIS A 126 6.66 16.92 6.73
N VAL A 127 6.75 17.22 8.03
CA VAL A 127 7.76 16.64 8.89
C VAL A 127 7.44 15.17 9.07
N ALA A 128 8.47 14.33 8.91
CA ALA A 128 8.35 12.89 8.94
C ALA A 128 9.47 12.28 9.80
N LEU A 129 9.21 11.11 10.34
CA LEU A 129 10.20 10.27 11.01
C LEU A 129 9.81 8.80 10.88
N GLN A 130 10.73 7.89 11.20
CA GLN A 130 10.42 6.48 11.31
C GLN A 130 10.09 6.13 12.78
N ALA A 131 8.80 5.94 13.08
CA ALA A 131 8.32 5.73 14.43
C ALA A 131 8.46 4.25 14.81
N VAL A 132 9.48 3.90 15.60
CA VAL A 132 9.69 2.52 16.05
C VAL A 132 8.75 2.24 17.22
N ARG A 133 7.87 1.25 17.06
CA ARG A 133 7.03 0.78 18.15
C ARG A 133 7.87 0.14 19.25
N SER A 134 7.41 0.28 20.49
CA SER A 134 8.07 -0.34 21.65
C SER A 134 7.61 -1.78 21.91
N ASP A 135 6.43 -2.16 21.39
CA ASP A 135 5.86 -3.49 21.53
C ASP A 135 6.22 -4.44 20.38
N THR A 136 5.90 -5.73 20.54
CA THR A 136 6.14 -6.77 19.54
C THR A 136 4.88 -7.14 18.75
N ARG A 137 3.85 -6.27 18.73
CA ARG A 137 2.56 -6.58 18.09
C ARG A 137 2.67 -6.67 16.56
N TYR A 138 3.59 -5.90 15.98
CA TYR A 138 3.85 -5.86 14.55
C TYR A 138 5.29 -6.24 14.23
N SER A 139 5.48 -6.82 13.05
CA SER A 139 6.78 -7.24 12.56
C SER A 139 7.37 -6.21 11.59
N HIS A 140 8.70 -6.15 11.55
CA HIS A 140 9.43 -5.44 10.49
C HIS A 140 9.40 -6.20 9.14
N ARG A 141 8.96 -7.47 9.15
CA ARG A 141 8.75 -8.33 7.97
C ARG A 141 7.32 -8.85 7.93
N HIS A 142 6.33 -7.96 8.03
CA HIS A 142 4.93 -8.34 7.88
C HIS A 142 4.68 -8.79 6.44
N LEU A 143 4.25 -10.03 6.22
CA LEU A 143 4.04 -10.55 4.88
C LEU A 143 2.82 -9.91 4.22
N ILE A 144 3.01 -9.38 3.02
CA ILE A 144 1.90 -8.95 2.18
C ILE A 144 1.46 -10.15 1.36
N SER A 145 0.33 -10.74 1.73
CA SER A 145 -0.29 -11.77 0.89
C SER A 145 -0.84 -11.11 -0.37
N PRO A 146 -0.64 -11.70 -1.56
CA PRO A 146 -1.38 -11.28 -2.73
C PRO A 146 -2.87 -11.42 -2.42
N ALA A 147 -3.65 -10.37 -2.69
CA ALA A 147 -5.10 -10.49 -2.67
C ALA A 147 -5.51 -11.65 -3.60
N PRO A 148 -6.55 -12.43 -3.27
CA PRO A 148 -7.10 -13.35 -4.25
C PRO A 148 -7.50 -12.53 -5.47
N VAL A 149 -6.90 -12.83 -6.62
CA VAL A 149 -7.29 -12.25 -7.90
C VAL A 149 -8.74 -12.66 -8.13
N SER A 150 -9.68 -11.75 -7.94
CA SER A 150 -11.04 -11.96 -8.44
C SER A 150 -10.91 -11.92 -9.96
N GLU A 151 -10.84 -13.07 -10.60
CA GLU A 151 -11.05 -13.19 -12.03
C GLU A 151 -12.36 -12.47 -12.34
N LYS A 152 -12.27 -11.35 -13.07
CA LYS A 152 -13.44 -10.85 -13.80
C LYS A 152 -13.84 -12.03 -14.67
N ARG A 153 -14.94 -12.70 -14.30
CA ARG A 153 -15.65 -13.61 -15.20
C ARG A 153 -15.99 -12.76 -16.42
N HIS A 154 -15.17 -12.84 -17.45
CA HIS A 154 -15.61 -12.49 -18.78
C HIS A 154 -16.75 -13.47 -19.06
N SER A 155 -17.98 -12.98 -18.97
CA SER A 155 -19.14 -13.60 -19.58
C SER A 155 -18.86 -13.63 -21.08
N GLY A 156 -18.08 -14.62 -21.51
CA GLY A 156 -17.91 -14.97 -22.90
C GLY A 156 -19.23 -15.52 -23.39
N SER A 157 -20.00 -14.68 -24.06
CA SER A 157 -20.98 -15.12 -25.04
C SER A 157 -20.21 -15.93 -26.09
N SER A 158 -20.41 -17.24 -26.13
CA SER A 158 -19.71 -18.14 -27.04
C SER A 158 -20.09 -17.85 -28.50
N PRO A 159 -19.14 -17.68 -29.44
CA PRO A 159 -19.44 -17.51 -30.86
C PRO A 159 -19.15 -18.84 -31.59
N TRP A 160 -20.12 -19.74 -31.67
CA TRP A 160 -20.05 -20.82 -32.67
C TRP A 160 -21.44 -21.16 -33.22
N PRO A 161 -21.62 -21.28 -34.55
CA PRO A 161 -22.89 -21.68 -35.13
C PRO A 161 -23.02 -23.22 -35.17
N SER A 162 -24.13 -23.74 -34.66
CA SER A 162 -24.46 -25.17 -34.72
C SER A 162 -24.69 -25.63 -36.17
N ALA A 163 -24.02 -26.71 -36.58
CA ALA A 163 -24.30 -27.43 -37.83
C ALA A 163 -25.27 -28.62 -37.58
N PRO A 164 -26.04 -29.07 -38.60
CA PRO A 164 -27.31 -29.76 -38.39
C PRO A 164 -27.23 -31.30 -38.48
N GLY A 165 -28.13 -31.94 -37.72
CA GLY A 165 -28.93 -33.12 -38.10
C GLY A 165 -28.23 -34.41 -38.51
N SER A 166 -28.43 -35.47 -37.73
CA SER A 166 -28.54 -36.84 -38.27
C SER A 166 -29.45 -37.70 -37.39
N VAL A 167 -30.44 -38.27 -38.07
CA VAL A 167 -31.55 -39.09 -37.61
C VAL A 167 -31.05 -40.47 -37.14
N LYS A 168 -31.66 -41.03 -36.09
CA LYS A 168 -31.55 -42.47 -35.76
C LYS A 168 -32.83 -43.19 -36.23
N PRO A 169 -32.73 -44.28 -37.02
CA PRO A 169 -33.90 -45.09 -37.36
C PRO A 169 -34.33 -45.97 -36.16
N GLN A 170 -35.64 -46.05 -35.97
CA GLN A 170 -36.32 -47.01 -35.10
C GLN A 170 -36.60 -48.26 -35.92
N ASP A 171 -36.21 -49.43 -35.41
CA ASP A 171 -36.77 -50.72 -35.80
C ASP A 171 -36.72 -51.65 -34.59
N ALA A 172 -37.88 -51.99 -34.07
CA ALA A 172 -38.12 -53.19 -33.28
C ALA A 172 -39.57 -53.59 -33.54
N ALA A 173 -39.75 -54.44 -34.54
CA ALA A 173 -40.98 -55.15 -34.81
C ALA A 173 -41.19 -56.25 -33.77
N GLU A 174 -42.45 -56.41 -33.40
CA GLU A 174 -43.00 -57.47 -32.57
C GLU A 174 -42.99 -58.83 -33.30
N ASP A 175 -43.28 -59.88 -32.53
CA ASP A 175 -43.78 -61.21 -32.91
C ASP A 175 -42.86 -62.46 -32.94
N THR A 176 -43.25 -63.39 -32.04
CA THR A 176 -43.36 -64.86 -32.20
C THR A 176 -42.08 -65.71 -32.19
N CYS A 177 -41.76 -66.38 -31.07
CA CYS A 177 -42.21 -67.72 -30.65
C CYS A 177 -41.50 -68.12 -29.33
#